data_AF-E2AWA5-F1
#
_entry.id   AF-E2AWA5-F1
#
_cell.length_a   1.000
_cell.length_b   1.000
_cell.length_c   1.000
_cell.angle_alpha   90.00
_cell.angle_beta   90.00
_cell.angle_gamma   90.00
#
_symmetry.space_group_name_H-M   'P 1'
#
loop_
_entity.id
_entity.type
_entity.pdbx_description
1 polymer ?
#
loop_
_entity_poly.entity_id
_entity_poly.type
_entity_poly.pdbx_seq_one_letter_code
_entity_poly.pdbx_strand_id
1 'polypeptide(L)' 'KTVKYGGDNIMVWGCFTWFGIGNLAQIEGIMTVEEYIDVLCE' A
#
# COMPACT_ATOMS: atom_id res chain seq x y z
N LYS A 1 -24.13 -0.31 -6.97
CA LYS A 1 -23.86 0.26 -5.63
C LYS A 1 -22.80 -0.62 -4.98
N THR A 2 -21.61 -0.09 -4.71
CA THR A 2 -20.55 -0.87 -4.05
C THR A 2 -20.87 -0.97 -2.57
N VAL A 3 -20.98 -2.19 -2.04
CA VAL A 3 -21.28 -2.47 -0.63
C VAL A 3 -20.00 -3.02 0.01
N LYS A 4 -19.53 -2.39 1.09
CA LYS A 4 -18.47 -2.97 1.92
C LYS A 4 -19.08 -4.03 2.82
N TYR A 5 -18.71 -5.28 2.59
CA TYR A 5 -19.03 -6.38 3.50
C TYR A 5 -18.07 -6.34 4.70
N GLY A 6 -18.47 -6.93 5.82
CA GLY A 6 -17.59 -7.12 6.97
C GLY A 6 -16.48 -8.14 6.72
N GLY A 7 -15.62 -8.34 7.71
CA GLY A 7 -14.40 -9.15 7.61
C GLY A 7 -13.14 -8.29 7.76
N ASP A 8 -11.98 -8.91 7.58
CA ASP A 8 -10.69 -8.20 7.59
C ASP A 8 -10.42 -7.51 6.26
N ASN A 9 -9.50 -6.54 6.30
CA ASN A 9 -9.01 -5.84 5.13
C ASN A 9 -7.48 -5.78 5.15
N ILE A 10 -6.91 -5.55 3.98
CA ILE A 10 -5.48 -5.28 3.81
C ILE A 10 -5.33 -3.98 3.01
N MET A 11 -4.37 -3.16 3.39
CA MET A 11 -3.94 -2.02 2.61
C MET A 11 -2.51 -2.23 2.15
N VAL A 12 -2.25 -1.88 0.89
CA VAL A 12 -0.94 -2.00 0.28
C VAL A 12 -0.63 -0.74 -0.51
N TRP A 13 0.62 -0.31 -0.48
CA TRP A 13 1.18 0.66 -1.41
C TRP A 13 2.04 -0.08 -2.42
N GLY A 14 1.95 0.26 -3.69
CA GLY A 14 2.87 -0.28 -4.67
C GLY A 14 3.12 0.68 -5.83
N CYS A 15 4.31 0.59 -6.41
CA CYS A 15 4.69 1.36 -7.59
C CYS A 15 4.93 0.43 -8.79
N PHE A 16 4.63 0.90 -10.00
CA PHE A 16 4.87 0.15 -11.22
C PHE A 16 5.14 1.09 -12.40
N THR A 17 5.89 0.61 -13.38
CA THR A 17 6.19 1.32 -14.62
C THR A 17 5.88 0.42 -15.82
N TRP A 18 6.02 0.96 -17.03
CA TRP A 18 5.96 0.15 -18.25
C TRP A 18 6.94 -1.04 -18.25
N PHE A 19 8.08 -0.91 -17.55
CA PHE A 19 9.09 -1.96 -17.47
C PHE A 19 8.74 -3.08 -16.49
N GLY A 20 7.78 -2.87 -15.60
CA GLY A 20 7.37 -3.87 -14.62
C GLY A 20 6.94 -3.30 -13.27
N ILE A 21 6.77 -4.20 -12.31
CA ILE A 21 6.36 -3.91 -10.93
C ILE A 21 7.59 -3.45 -10.13
N GLY A 22 7.42 -2.38 -9.35
CA GLY A 22 8.40 -1.92 -8.35
C GLY A 22 8.00 -2.37 -6.94
N ASN A 23 8.35 -1.59 -5.92
CA ASN A 23 8.10 -1.97 -4.52
C ASN A 23 6.61 -2.16 -4.24
N LEU A 24 6.32 -3.11 -3.35
CA LEU A 24 4.99 -3.40 -2.81
C LEU A 24 5.11 -3.55 -1.30
N ALA A 25 4.53 -2.62 -0.55
CA ALA A 25 4.57 -2.58 0.90
C ALA A 25 3.17 -2.74 1.49
N GLN A 26 3.04 -3.56 2.52
CA GLN A 26 1.81 -3.66 3.32
C GLN A 26 1.74 -2.50 4.31
N ILE A 27 0.57 -1.86 4.41
CA ILE A 27 0.31 -0.77 5.35
C ILE A 27 -0.54 -1.31 6.49
N GLU A 28 -0.04 -1.19 7.71
CA GLU A 28 -0.79 -1.46 8.93
C GLU A 28 -1.39 -0.17 9.47
N GLY A 29 -2.72 -0.07 9.53
CA GLY A 29 -3.37 1.14 10.06
C GLY A 29 -3.28 2.34 9.12
N ILE A 30 -2.85 3.50 9.62
CA ILE A 30 -2.77 4.75 8.83
C ILE A 30 -1.31 5.02 8.51
N MET A 31 -0.97 5.09 7.22
CA MET A 31 0.38 5.41 6.78
C MET A 31 0.83 6.77 7.31
N THR A 32 1.92 6.80 8.06
CA THR A 32 2.59 8.04 8.48
C THR A 32 3.58 8.54 7.43
N VAL A 33 4.10 9.75 7.63
CA VAL A 33 5.13 10.31 6.75
C VAL A 33 6.41 9.50 6.83
N GLU A 34 6.78 9.03 8.03
CA GLU A 34 7.97 8.21 8.26
C GLU A 34 7.85 6.87 7.51
N GLU A 35 6.71 6.18 7.66
CA GLU A 35 6.44 4.93 6.95
C GLU A 35 6.44 5.13 5.42
N TYR A 36 5.92 6.25 4.94
CA TYR A 36 5.96 6.57 3.51
C TYR A 36 7.39 6.81 3.01
N ILE A 37 8.22 7.51 3.80
CA ILE A 37 9.64 7.72 3.46
C ILE A 37 10.37 6.38 3.43
N ASP A 38 10.15 5.51 4.42
CA ASP A 38 10.76 4.18 4.48
C ASP A 38 10.42 3.36 3.23
N VAL A 39 9.14 3.36 2.81
CA VAL A 39 8.68 2.68 1.59
C VAL A 39 9.33 3.22 0.31
N LEU A 40 9.70 4.50 0.28
CA LEU A 40 10.38 5.12 -0.87
C LEU A 40 11.91 4.93 -0.86
N CYS A 41 12.49 4.69 0.32
CA CYS A 41 13.92 4.47 0.50
C CYS A 41 14.34 3.00 0.34
N GLU A 42 13.37 2.08 0.33
CA GLU A 42 13.55 0.65 0.07
C GLU A 42 13.89 0.35 -1.41
#